data_AF-A0A5J6G7P8-F1
#
_entry.id   AF-A0A5J6G7P8-F1
#
_cell.length_a   1.000
_cell.length_b   1.000
_cell.length_c   1.000
_cell.angle_alpha   90.00
_cell.angle_beta   90.00
_cell.angle_gamma   90.00
#
_symmetry.space_group_name_H-M   'P 1'
#
loop_
_entity.id
_entity.type
_entity.pdbx_description
1 polymer ?
#
loop_
_entity_poly.entity_id
_entity_poly.type
_entity_poly.pdbx_seq_one_letter_code
_entity_poly.pdbx_strand_id
1 'polypeptide(L)' 'MGRARREKDGTYHGDLPCKWCGTLIDQGGRRRPRQYCRMSHRWKSYGSHVAVIFGGIFG' A
#
# COMPACT_ATOMS: atom_id res chain seq x y z
N MET A 1 12.60 -0.52 -13.96
CA MET A 1 11.52 -1.11 -13.13
C MET A 1 10.23 -0.38 -13.44
N GLY A 2 9.20 -1.08 -13.93
CA GLY A 2 7.95 -0.47 -14.38
C GLY A 2 6.95 -0.34 -13.23
N ARG A 3 6.41 0.86 -13.01
CA ARG A 3 5.27 1.08 -12.11
C ARG A 3 4.16 0.10 -12.45
N ALA A 4 3.55 -0.55 -11.45
CA ALA A 4 2.48 -1.48 -11.74
C ALA A 4 1.34 -0.81 -12.51
N ARG A 5 0.85 -1.52 -13.52
CA ARG A 5 -0.25 -1.06 -14.36
C ARG A 5 -1.41 -2.02 -14.23
N ARG A 6 -2.61 -1.45 -14.31
CA ARG A 6 -3.82 -2.24 -14.45
C ARG A 6 -3.93 -2.65 -15.92
N GLU A 7 -3.97 -3.94 -16.16
CA GLU A 7 -4.15 -4.51 -17.49
C GLU A 7 -5.63 -4.58 -17.88
N LYS A 8 -5.89 -4.88 -19.16
CA LYS A 8 -7.24 -4.87 -19.76
C LYS A 8 -8.16 -5.94 -19.14
N ASP A 9 -7.58 -6.99 -18.59
CA ASP A 9 -8.23 -8.06 -17.82
C ASP A 9 -8.60 -7.64 -16.38
N GLY A 10 -8.19 -6.43 -15.97
CA GLY A 10 -8.42 -5.87 -14.65
C GLY A 10 -7.44 -6.34 -13.57
N THR A 11 -6.36 -7.04 -13.94
CA THR A 11 -5.31 -7.43 -13.02
C THR A 11 -4.21 -6.37 -12.96
N TYR A 12 -3.45 -6.36 -11.86
CA TYR A 12 -2.31 -5.48 -11.66
C TYR A 12 -1.02 -6.27 -11.86
N HIS A 13 -0.23 -5.84 -12.83
CA HIS A 13 1.09 -6.41 -13.15
C HIS A 13 2.20 -5.40 -12.90
N GLY A 14 3.37 -5.88 -12.47
CA GLY A 14 4.54 -5.06 -12.10
C GLY A 14 4.61 -4.74 -10.61
N ASP A 15 5.42 -3.75 -10.24
CA ASP A 15 5.70 -3.44 -8.84
C ASP A 15 4.94 -2.19 -8.35
N LEU A 16 4.33 -2.27 -7.16
CA LEU A 16 3.84 -1.09 -6.42
C LEU A 16 4.66 -0.87 -5.14
N PRO A 17 5.03 0.38 -4.82
CA PRO A 17 5.65 0.67 -3.54
C PRO A 17 4.66 0.43 -2.40
N CYS A 18 5.15 -0.16 -1.32
CA CYS A 18 4.42 -0.26 -0.07
C CYS A 18 4.06 1.14 0.43
N LYS A 19 2.79 1.37 0.77
CA LYS A 19 2.34 2.68 1.27
C LYS A 19 3.02 3.12 2.58
N TRP A 20 3.61 2.19 3.33
CA TRP A 20 4.24 2.48 4.62
C TRP A 20 5.78 2.60 4.53
N CYS A 21 6.48 1.61 3.96
CA CYS A 21 7.95 1.61 3.87
C CYS A 21 8.51 1.95 2.48
N GLY A 22 7.68 2.12 1.46
CA GLY A 22 8.13 2.38 0.09
C GLY A 22 8.72 1.16 -0.65
N THR A 23 8.96 0.03 0.03
CA THR A 23 9.49 -1.19 -0.61
C THR A 23 8.61 -1.64 -1.79
N LEU A 24 9.24 -1.96 -2.92
CA LEU A 24 8.54 -2.46 -4.10
C LEU A 24 7.93 -3.84 -3.85
N ILE A 25 6.64 -3.98 -4.17
CA ILE A 25 5.85 -5.18 -4.01
C ILE A 25 5.39 -5.62 -5.40
N ASP A 26 5.84 -6.80 -5.82
CA ASP A 26 5.31 -7.44 -7.01
C ASP A 26 3.81 -7.71 -6.85
N GLN A 27 3.05 -7.27 -7.85
CA GLN A 27 1.60 -7.41 -7.88
C GLN A 27 1.15 -8.76 -8.45
N GLY A 28 2.01 -9.44 -9.22
CA GLY A 28 1.81 -10.82 -9.67
C GLY A 28 0.48 -11.09 -10.40
N GLY A 29 -0.07 -10.10 -11.12
CA GLY A 29 -1.34 -10.25 -11.84
C GLY A 29 -2.57 -10.36 -10.93
N ARG A 30 -2.52 -9.74 -9.74
CA ARG A 30 -3.67 -9.75 -8.82
C ARG A 30 -4.75 -8.79 -9.29
N ARG A 31 -6.03 -9.20 -9.20
CA ARG A 31 -7.19 -8.29 -9.42
C ARG A 31 -7.25 -7.10 -8.45
N ARG A 32 -6.72 -7.27 -7.23
CA ARG A 32 -6.63 -6.20 -6.23
C ARG A 32 -5.16 -5.91 -5.92
N PRO A 33 -4.73 -4.65 -5.98
CA PRO A 33 -3.34 -4.32 -5.75
C PRO A 33 -2.98 -4.51 -4.27
N ARG A 34 -1.82 -5.11 -4.03
CA ARG A 34 -1.22 -5.28 -2.72
C ARG A 34 -0.54 -3.99 -2.29
N GLN A 35 -1.14 -3.31 -1.30
CA GLN A 35 -0.68 -2.00 -0.83
C GLN A 35 0.42 -2.09 0.25
N TYR A 36 0.58 -3.25 0.89
CA TYR A 36 1.49 -3.46 2.02
C TYR A 36 2.30 -4.75 1.86
N CYS A 37 3.61 -4.67 2.08
CA CYS A 37 4.51 -5.82 1.99
C CYS A 37 4.29 -6.79 3.18
N ARG A 38 3.91 -6.24 4.35
CA ARG A 38 3.69 -6.97 5.61
C ARG A 38 2.38 -6.56 6.26
N MET A 39 1.76 -7.49 7.01
CA MET A 39 0.56 -7.19 7.79
C MET A 39 0.84 -6.12 8.86
N SER A 40 2.01 -6.15 9.50
CA SER A 40 2.42 -5.15 10.49
C SER A 40 2.44 -3.72 9.92
N HIS A 41 2.81 -3.55 8.65
CA HIS A 41 2.82 -2.25 7.99
C HIS A 41 1.40 -1.73 7.73
N ARG A 42 0.45 -2.63 7.46
CA ARG A 42 -0.97 -2.29 7.38
C ARG A 42 -1.47 -1.76 8.73
N TRP A 43 -1.21 -2.49 9.82
CA TRP A 43 -1.59 -2.07 11.17
C TRP A 43 -0.95 -0.75 11.60
N LYS A 44 0.36 -0.56 11.34
CA LYS A 44 1.05 0.70 11.62
C LYS A 44 0.48 1.87 10.85
N SER A 45 0.09 1.67 9.59
CA SER A 45 -0.56 2.70 8.78
C SER A 45 -1.90 3.14 9.38
N TYR A 46 -2.74 2.18 9.82
CA TYR A 46 -3.97 2.49 10.54
C TYR A 46 -3.71 3.22 11.87
N GLY A 47 -2.77 2.75 12.67
CA GLY A 47 -2.39 3.39 13.93
C GLY A 47 -1.83 4.80 13.75
N SER A 48 -1.05 5.03 12.70
CA SER A 48 -0.50 6.36 12.38
C SER A 48 -1.60 7.32 11.94
N HIS A 49 -2.57 6.86 11.14
CA HIS A 49 -3.73 7.68 10.79
C HIS A 49 -4.57 8.08 12.01
N VAL A 50 -4.78 7.15 12.94
CA VAL A 50 -5.47 7.44 14.21
C VAL A 50 -4.66 8.46 15.02
N ALA A 51 -3.34 8.28 15.17
CA ALA A 51 -2.49 9.20 15.91
C ALA A 51 -2.45 10.60 15.29
N VAL A 52 -2.46 10.74 13.95
CA VAL A 52 -2.55 12.04 13.27
C VAL A 52 -3.92 12.69 13.49
N ILE A 53 -5.01 11.93 13.43
CA ILE A 53 -6.37 12.46 13.66
C ILE A 53 -6.52 12.93 15.11
N PHE A 54 -6.12 12.12 16.10
CA PHE A 54 -6.22 12.50 17.51
C PHE A 54 -5.17 13.56 17.92
N GLY A 55 -3.96 13.49 17.40
CA GLY A 55 -2.92 14.49 17.65
C GLY A 55 -3.21 15.86 17.02
N GLY A 56 -3.96 15.91 15.92
CA GLY A 56 -4.44 17.17 15.32
C GLY A 56 -5.71 17.73 15.96
N ILE A 57 -6.48 16.93 16.70
CA ILE A 57 -7.69 17.38 17.42
C ILE A 57 -7.35 17.88 18.83
N PHE A 58 -6.25 17.42 19.43
CA PHE A 58 -5.80 17.80 20.78
C PHE A 58 -4.50 18.64 20.80
N GLY A 59 -4.02 19.09 19.65
CA GLY A 59 -2.81 19.91 19.49
C GLY A 59 -3.09 21.40 19.35
#